data_AF-A0AAJ4XK61-F1
#
_entry.id   AF-A0AAJ4XK61-F1
#
_cell.length_a   1.000
_cell.length_b   1.000
_cell.length_c   1.000
_cell.angle_alpha   90.00
_cell.angle_beta   90.00
_cell.angle_gamma   90.00
#
_symmetry.space_group_name_H-M   'P 1'
#
loop_
_entity.id
_entity.type
_entity.pdbx_description
1 polymer ?
#
loop_
_entity_poly.entity_id
_entity_poly.type
_entity_poly.pdbx_seq_one_letter_code
_entity_poly.pdbx_strand_id
1 'polypeptide(L)'
;MNIFRLAGDFAHLASIFILLHKIQLSKSCRGISFKTQLLYTIVFVTRYLDLFHEDSLYRFLMKLFFIGSSVYVLYLMKLKFRPTHDPAIDTIRLEYLMGPCLVLSLLFHYRFDFMEIMWTFSIYLEAVAILPQLFMLQRTGEAEAITTHYIFALGAYRALYIPNWLYRYIAHNEIDPISILSGLVQTGLYLDFFYVYFTKVMKGEKFELPA
;
A
#
# COMPACT_ATOMS: atom_id res chain seq x y z
N MET A 1 -19.59 8.44 4.29
CA MET A 1 -18.73 7.33 4.77
C MET A 1 -19.62 6.14 5.01
N ASN A 2 -19.26 4.94 4.54
CA ASN A 2 -19.96 3.70 4.87
C ASN A 2 -19.04 2.79 5.71
N ILE A 3 -19.61 1.71 6.24
CA ILE A 3 -18.90 0.79 7.14
C ILE A 3 -17.71 0.10 6.46
N PHE A 4 -17.82 -0.22 5.16
CA PHE A 4 -16.76 -0.88 4.39
C PHE A 4 -15.54 0.02 4.21
N ARG A 5 -15.77 1.29 3.86
CA ARG A 5 -14.71 2.29 3.76
C ARG A 5 -14.03 2.52 5.11
N LEU A 6 -14.82 2.65 6.18
CA LEU A 6 -14.29 2.85 7.52
C LEU A 6 -13.44 1.65 7.98
N ALA A 7 -13.92 0.43 7.76
CA ALA A 7 -13.17 -0.79 8.06
C ALA A 7 -11.89 -0.91 7.23
N GLY A 8 -11.93 -0.53 5.95
CA GLY A 8 -10.75 -0.43 5.09
C GLY A 8 -9.74 0.58 5.65
N ASP A 9 -10.17 1.79 5.99
CA ASP A 9 -9.29 2.83 6.53
C ASP A 9 -8.61 2.36 7.85
N PHE A 10 -9.34 1.65 8.71
CA PHE A 10 -8.76 1.05 9.91
C PHE A 10 -7.80 -0.11 9.62
N ALA A 11 -8.09 -0.96 8.64
CA ALA A 11 -7.16 -2.02 8.22
C ALA A 11 -5.85 -1.44 7.66
N HIS A 12 -5.94 -0.33 6.92
CA HIS A 12 -4.77 0.39 6.43
C HIS A 12 -3.96 0.98 7.59
N LEU A 13 -4.62 1.62 8.57
CA LEU A 13 -3.96 2.10 9.80
C LEU A 13 -3.28 0.97 10.56
N ALA A 14 -3.97 -0.15 10.74
CA ALA A 14 -3.44 -1.33 11.42
C ALA A 14 -2.17 -1.84 10.72
N SER A 15 -2.14 -1.88 9.39
CA SER A 15 -0.95 -2.30 8.64
C SER A 15 0.27 -1.42 8.96
N ILE A 16 0.09 -0.10 9.06
CA ILE A 16 1.16 0.86 9.39
C ILE A 16 1.63 0.67 10.83
N PHE A 17 0.71 0.50 11.78
CA PHE A 17 1.08 0.23 13.17
C PHE A 17 1.83 -1.09 13.32
N ILE A 18 1.40 -2.16 12.65
CA ILE A 18 2.09 -3.46 12.66
C ILE A 18 3.51 -3.30 12.11
N LEU A 19 3.67 -2.60 10.98
CA LEU A 19 4.99 -2.36 10.38
C LEU A 19 5.91 -1.56 11.31
N LEU A 20 5.42 -0.47 11.88
CA LEU A 20 6.19 0.34 12.82
C LEU A 20 6.55 -0.43 14.08
N HIS A 21 5.60 -1.19 14.64
CA HIS A 21 5.83 -2.06 15.79
C HIS A 21 6.91 -3.09 15.48
N LYS A 22 6.84 -3.76 14.32
CA LYS A 22 7.84 -4.71 13.82
C LYS A 22 9.24 -4.08 13.82
N ILE A 23 9.40 -2.93 13.16
CA ILE A 23 10.70 -2.26 13.00
C ILE A 23 11.25 -1.80 14.36
N GLN A 24 10.40 -1.22 15.21
CA GLN A 24 10.83 -0.66 16.50
C GLN A 24 11.16 -1.72 17.54
N LEU A 25 10.40 -2.83 17.58
CA LEU A 25 10.63 -3.90 18.54
C LEU A 25 11.85 -4.73 18.14
N SER A 26 11.94 -5.13 16.87
CA SER A 26 13.08 -5.93 16.37
C SER A 26 14.37 -5.12 16.17
N LYS A 27 14.29 -3.78 16.21
CA LYS A 27 15.39 -2.86 15.84
C LYS A 27 15.97 -3.18 14.45
N SER A 28 15.15 -3.70 13.54
CA SER A 28 15.58 -4.22 12.25
C SER A 28 14.54 -4.02 11.14
N CYS A 29 15.03 -3.62 9.97
CA CYS A 29 14.26 -3.48 8.74
C CYS A 29 14.44 -4.67 7.79
N ARG A 30 15.05 -5.78 8.25
CA ARG A 30 15.21 -7.00 7.46
C ARG A 30 13.85 -7.53 6.98
N GLY A 31 13.79 -8.00 5.74
CA GLY A 31 12.55 -8.54 5.13
C GLY A 31 11.53 -7.49 4.68
N ILE A 32 11.82 -6.19 4.83
CA ILE A 32 10.96 -5.09 4.36
C ILE A 32 11.62 -4.39 3.17
N SER A 33 10.90 -4.31 2.05
CA SER A 33 11.32 -3.60 0.84
C SER A 33 11.27 -2.10 1.08
N PHE A 34 12.42 -1.44 0.92
CA PHE A 34 12.49 0.02 1.00
C PHE A 34 11.77 0.67 -0.17
N LYS A 35 11.89 0.05 -1.37
CA LYS A 35 11.24 0.54 -2.58
C LYS A 35 9.72 0.59 -2.45
N THR A 36 9.11 -0.43 -1.84
CA THR A 36 7.67 -0.43 -1.53
C THR A 36 7.29 0.74 -0.62
N GLN A 37 8.02 0.94 0.47
CA GLN A 37 7.73 2.04 1.40
C GLN A 37 7.90 3.41 0.74
N LEU A 38 8.93 3.56 -0.11
CA LEU A 38 9.16 4.79 -0.87
C LEU A 38 8.01 5.07 -1.85
N LEU A 39 7.52 4.05 -2.55
CA LEU A 39 6.37 4.17 -3.44
C LEU A 39 5.11 4.58 -2.68
N TYR A 40 4.82 3.98 -1.52
CA TYR A 40 3.70 4.40 -0.69
C TYR A 40 3.84 5.85 -0.18
N THR A 41 5.05 6.29 0.20
CA THR A 41 5.28 7.70 0.54
C THR A 41 4.97 8.61 -0.65
N ILE A 42 5.43 8.28 -1.86
CA ILE A 42 5.13 9.06 -3.07
C ILE A 42 3.62 9.09 -3.33
N VAL A 43 2.93 7.95 -3.19
CA VAL A 43 1.47 7.86 -3.29
C VAL A 43 0.79 8.84 -2.33
N PHE A 44 1.14 8.83 -1.05
CA PHE A 44 0.47 9.71 -0.07
C PHE A 44 0.78 11.18 -0.32
N VAL A 45 2.01 11.53 -0.67
CA VAL A 45 2.40 12.91 -0.97
C VAL A 45 1.66 13.44 -2.21
N THR A 46 1.57 12.64 -3.27
CA THR A 46 0.87 13.05 -4.52
C THR A 46 -0.65 13.02 -4.39
N ARG A 47 -1.21 12.12 -3.57
CA ARG A 47 -2.65 12.02 -3.35
C ARG A 47 -3.22 13.13 -2.47
N TYR A 48 -2.45 13.57 -1.48
CA TYR A 48 -2.93 14.47 -0.43
C TYR A 48 -2.34 15.88 -0.58
N LEU A 49 -2.11 16.33 -1.81
CA LEU A 49 -1.69 17.72 -2.11
C LEU A 49 -2.71 18.76 -1.62
N ASP A 50 -3.97 18.34 -1.46
CA ASP A 50 -5.08 19.13 -0.94
C ASP A 50 -5.13 19.17 0.61
N LEU A 51 -4.09 18.72 1.32
CA LEU A 51 -4.07 18.58 2.79
C LEU A 51 -4.59 19.82 3.53
N PHE A 52 -4.18 21.02 3.11
CA PHE A 52 -4.55 22.28 3.79
C PHE A 52 -5.93 22.83 3.39
N HIS A 53 -6.62 22.18 2.45
CA HIS A 53 -7.96 22.56 2.00
C HIS A 53 -9.05 21.61 2.54
N GLU A 54 -8.71 20.78 3.51
CA GLU A 54 -9.61 19.78 4.07
C GLU A 54 -10.44 20.32 5.24
N ASP A 55 -11.77 20.39 5.06
CA ASP A 55 -12.68 20.92 6.09
C ASP A 55 -12.88 19.97 7.28
N SER A 56 -12.71 18.66 7.06
CA SER A 56 -12.95 17.66 8.10
C SER A 56 -11.68 17.36 8.89
N LEU A 57 -11.71 17.65 10.19
CA LEU A 57 -10.62 17.34 11.12
C LEU A 57 -10.19 15.86 11.04
N TYR A 58 -11.15 14.94 10.92
CA TYR A 58 -10.85 13.51 10.77
C TYR A 58 -10.01 13.24 9.52
N ARG A 59 -10.40 13.76 8.35
CA ARG A 59 -9.68 13.54 7.09
C ARG A 59 -8.32 14.24 7.11
N PHE A 60 -8.25 15.44 7.67
CA PHE A 60 -6.99 16.17 7.86
C PHE A 60 -5.99 15.36 8.69
N LEU A 61 -6.40 14.87 9.87
CA LEU A 61 -5.56 14.07 10.76
C LEU A 61 -5.14 12.75 10.10
N MET A 62 -6.03 12.08 9.38
CA MET A 62 -5.70 10.84 8.67
C MET A 62 -4.67 11.08 7.56
N LYS A 63 -4.84 12.11 6.72
CA LYS A 63 -3.88 12.46 5.68
C LYS A 63 -2.50 12.79 6.28
N LEU A 64 -2.47 13.59 7.36
CA LEU A 64 -1.24 13.91 8.09
C LEU A 64 -0.57 12.66 8.66
N PHE A 65 -1.36 11.75 9.24
CA PHE A 65 -0.85 10.49 9.77
C PHE A 65 -0.22 9.62 8.68
N PHE A 66 -0.87 9.44 7.53
CA PHE A 66 -0.34 8.63 6.43
C PHE A 66 0.99 9.20 5.88
N ILE A 67 1.06 10.51 5.66
CA ILE A 67 2.30 11.16 5.21
C ILE A 67 3.38 11.02 6.29
N GLY A 68 3.09 11.44 7.53
CA GLY A 68 4.06 11.45 8.62
C GLY A 68 4.60 10.06 8.96
N SER A 69 3.73 9.06 9.04
CA SER A 69 4.12 7.68 9.33
C SER A 69 4.94 7.06 8.19
N SER A 70 4.56 7.28 6.93
CA SER A 70 5.33 6.76 5.79
C SER A 70 6.73 7.36 5.70
N VAL A 71 6.87 8.69 5.89
CA VAL A 71 8.17 9.37 5.97
C VAL A 71 8.98 8.86 7.15
N TYR A 72 8.34 8.63 8.30
CA TYR A 72 9.00 8.06 9.47
C TYR A 72 9.54 6.65 9.20
N VAL A 73 8.79 5.79 8.50
CA VAL A 73 9.29 4.47 8.06
C VAL A 73 10.55 4.63 7.20
N LEU A 74 10.56 5.55 6.22
CA LEU A 74 11.76 5.80 5.41
C LEU A 74 12.95 6.27 6.25
N TYR A 75 12.73 7.15 7.23
CA TYR A 75 13.74 7.57 8.21
C TYR A 75 14.32 6.37 8.97
N LEU A 76 13.46 5.46 9.45
CA LEU A 76 13.90 4.26 10.16
C LEU A 76 14.75 3.36 9.27
N MET A 77 14.37 3.20 8.00
CA MET A 77 15.09 2.32 7.07
C MET A 77 16.41 2.90 6.55
N LYS A 78 16.46 4.21 6.24
CA LYS A 78 17.66 4.83 5.63
C LYS A 78 18.64 5.41 6.61
N LEU A 79 18.20 5.77 7.81
CA LEU A 79 19.06 6.42 8.80
C LEU A 79 19.22 5.53 10.04
N LYS A 80 18.13 5.27 10.78
CA LYS A 80 18.23 4.65 12.12
C LYS A 80 18.69 3.18 12.10
N PHE A 81 18.11 2.37 11.21
CA PHE A 81 18.37 0.93 11.10
C PHE A 81 18.99 0.54 9.75
N ARG A 82 19.68 1.49 9.11
CA ARG A 82 20.35 1.30 7.81
C ARG A 82 21.19 0.02 7.70
N PRO A 83 21.97 -0.40 8.71
CA PRO A 83 22.80 -1.62 8.59
C PRO A 83 22.01 -2.91 8.42
N THR A 84 20.72 -2.92 8.78
CA THR A 84 19.85 -4.10 8.69
C THR A 84 19.13 -4.22 7.35
N HIS A 85 19.22 -3.18 6.51
CA HIS A 85 18.63 -3.15 5.20
C HIS A 85 19.61 -3.71 4.17
N ASP A 86 19.20 -4.76 3.47
CA ASP A 86 19.94 -5.36 2.38
C ASP A 86 19.39 -4.85 1.03
N PRO A 87 20.11 -3.98 0.30
CA PRO A 87 19.66 -3.49 -0.99
C PRO A 87 19.72 -4.54 -2.10
N ALA A 88 20.50 -5.62 -1.94
CA ALA A 88 20.73 -6.60 -3.01
C ALA A 88 19.49 -7.46 -3.30
N ILE A 89 18.62 -7.63 -2.30
CA ILE A 89 17.36 -8.37 -2.43
C ILE A 89 16.21 -7.51 -2.99
N ASP A 90 16.26 -6.19 -2.82
CA ASP A 90 15.24 -5.25 -3.32
C ASP A 90 15.56 -4.79 -4.75
N THR A 91 15.37 -5.68 -5.73
CA THR A 91 15.92 -5.51 -7.10
C THR A 91 15.05 -4.76 -8.10
N ILE A 92 13.74 -4.59 -7.85
CA ILE A 92 12.83 -3.94 -8.82
C ILE A 92 13.28 -2.50 -9.10
N ARG A 93 13.37 -2.11 -10.37
CA ARG A 93 13.65 -0.72 -10.74
C ARG A 93 12.38 0.12 -10.63
N LEU A 94 12.42 1.21 -9.87
CA LEU A 94 11.25 2.05 -9.59
C LEU A 94 10.72 2.73 -10.85
N GLU A 95 11.59 3.00 -11.81
CA GLU A 95 11.29 3.63 -13.08
C GLU A 95 10.27 2.81 -13.90
N TYR A 96 10.34 1.48 -13.80
CA TYR A 96 9.39 0.57 -14.47
C TYR A 96 8.00 0.55 -13.82
N LEU A 97 7.86 1.09 -12.61
CA LEU A 97 6.57 1.24 -11.95
C LEU A 97 6.07 2.68 -12.12
N MET A 98 6.90 3.66 -11.79
CA MET A 98 6.53 5.08 -11.84
C MET A 98 6.28 5.58 -13.26
N GLY A 99 7.11 5.17 -14.24
CA GLY A 99 7.02 5.62 -15.62
C GLY A 99 5.67 5.27 -16.26
N PRO A 100 5.27 3.99 -16.29
CA PRO A 100 3.96 3.60 -16.81
C PRO A 100 2.79 4.24 -16.07
N CYS A 101 2.84 4.34 -14.73
CA CYS A 101 1.78 5.01 -13.97
C CYS A 101 1.64 6.49 -14.33
N LEU A 102 2.76 7.19 -14.56
CA LEU A 102 2.76 8.60 -14.99
C LEU A 102 2.16 8.74 -16.39
N VAL A 103 2.58 7.89 -17.34
CA VAL A 103 2.02 7.89 -18.70
C VAL A 103 0.51 7.62 -18.66
N LEU A 104 0.08 6.60 -17.90
CA LEU A 104 -1.34 6.28 -17.74
C LEU A 104 -2.12 7.46 -17.13
N SER A 105 -1.58 8.15 -16.12
CA SER A 105 -2.26 9.33 -15.55
C SER A 105 -2.40 10.51 -16.52
N LEU A 106 -1.47 10.65 -17.47
CA LEU A 106 -1.56 11.68 -18.49
C LEU A 106 -2.56 11.33 -19.60
N LEU A 107 -2.72 10.04 -19.89
CA LEU A 107 -3.64 9.55 -20.94
C LEU A 107 -5.08 9.36 -20.44
N PHE A 108 -5.25 8.88 -19.21
CA PHE A 108 -6.54 8.49 -18.64
C PHE A 108 -6.77 9.22 -17.31
N HIS A 109 -7.36 10.42 -17.40
CA HIS A 109 -7.72 11.28 -16.26
C HIS A 109 -9.11 11.87 -16.46
N TYR A 110 -9.74 12.37 -15.39
CA TYR A 110 -11.06 13.01 -15.49
C TYR A 110 -10.99 14.46 -15.96
N ARG A 111 -9.97 15.20 -15.55
CA ARG A 111 -9.72 16.60 -15.90
C ARG A 111 -8.22 16.83 -16.08
N PHE A 112 -7.86 17.62 -17.08
CA PHE A 112 -6.46 17.91 -17.38
C PHE A 112 -5.96 19.08 -16.54
N ASP A 113 -5.89 18.87 -15.23
CA ASP A 113 -5.28 19.79 -14.28
C ASP A 113 -4.28 19.06 -13.39
N PHE A 114 -3.35 19.81 -12.82
CA PHE A 114 -2.24 19.23 -12.06
C PHE A 114 -2.72 18.37 -10.87
N MET A 115 -3.75 18.81 -10.15
CA MET A 115 -4.25 18.10 -8.97
C MET A 115 -4.90 16.77 -9.36
N GLU A 116 -5.70 16.77 -10.42
CA GLU A 116 -6.36 15.57 -10.94
C GLU A 116 -5.35 14.56 -11.52
N ILE A 117 -4.33 15.03 -12.23
CA ILE A 117 -3.26 14.17 -12.77
C ILE A 117 -2.46 13.55 -11.61
N MET A 118 -2.10 14.31 -10.57
CA MET A 118 -1.38 13.78 -9.40
C MET A 118 -2.23 12.81 -8.60
N TRP A 119 -3.53 13.08 -8.44
CA TRP A 119 -4.46 12.16 -7.81
C TRP A 119 -4.54 10.85 -8.60
N THR A 120 -4.76 10.92 -9.92
CA THR A 120 -4.83 9.76 -10.83
C THR A 120 -3.53 8.96 -10.81
N PHE A 121 -2.38 9.63 -10.90
CA PHE A 121 -1.06 9.03 -10.77
C PHE A 121 -0.92 8.24 -9.48
N SER A 122 -1.34 8.84 -8.36
CA SER A 122 -1.28 8.18 -7.05
C SER A 122 -2.12 6.89 -7.02
N ILE A 123 -3.27 6.86 -7.71
CA ILE A 123 -4.16 5.69 -7.76
C ILE A 123 -3.50 4.55 -8.55
N TYR A 124 -2.95 4.85 -9.72
CA TYR A 124 -2.22 3.85 -10.51
C TYR A 124 -0.96 3.36 -9.80
N LEU A 125 -0.19 4.26 -9.20
CA LEU A 125 1.05 3.91 -8.52
C LEU A 125 0.80 3.04 -7.29
N GLU A 126 -0.23 3.35 -6.50
CA GLU A 126 -0.59 2.55 -5.33
C GLU A 126 -0.96 1.12 -5.70
N ALA A 127 -1.61 0.92 -6.86
CA ALA A 127 -2.02 -0.40 -7.31
C ALA A 127 -0.83 -1.35 -7.48
N VAL A 128 0.33 -0.82 -7.87
CA VAL A 128 1.56 -1.60 -8.12
C VAL A 128 2.64 -1.39 -7.05
N ALA A 129 2.41 -0.53 -6.05
CA ALA A 129 3.40 -0.14 -5.05
C ALA A 129 3.93 -1.31 -4.21
N ILE A 130 3.12 -2.36 -4.04
CA ILE A 130 3.49 -3.56 -3.26
C ILE A 130 4.45 -4.50 -4.00
N LEU A 131 4.59 -4.38 -5.33
CA LEU A 131 5.37 -5.34 -6.14
C LEU A 131 6.79 -5.56 -5.61
N PRO A 132 7.58 -4.53 -5.23
CA PRO A 132 8.94 -4.77 -4.72
C PRO A 132 8.96 -5.64 -3.47
N GLN A 133 7.98 -5.52 -2.57
CA GLN A 133 7.85 -6.37 -1.38
C GLN A 133 7.50 -7.81 -1.75
N LEU A 134 6.56 -8.03 -2.67
CA LEU A 134 6.18 -9.38 -3.09
C LEU A 134 7.34 -10.11 -3.79
N PHE A 135 8.06 -9.43 -4.67
CA PHE A 135 9.25 -9.99 -5.32
C PHE A 135 10.38 -10.28 -4.32
N MET A 136 10.55 -9.43 -3.31
CA MET A 136 11.50 -9.67 -2.23
C MET A 136 11.14 -10.96 -1.47
N LEU A 137 9.86 -11.18 -1.15
CA LEU A 137 9.39 -12.40 -0.50
C LEU A 137 9.60 -13.65 -1.38
N GLN A 138 9.33 -13.55 -2.69
CA GLN A 138 9.59 -14.63 -3.63
C GLN A 138 11.06 -15.03 -3.70
N ARG A 139 11.97 -14.07 -3.59
CA ARG A 139 13.42 -14.34 -3.58
C ARG A 139 13.92 -14.91 -2.26
N THR A 140 13.39 -14.43 -1.13
CA THR A 140 13.84 -14.91 0.19
C THR A 140 13.22 -16.25 0.56
N GLY A 141 12.12 -16.66 -0.07
CA GLY A 141 11.43 -17.93 0.16
C GLY A 141 10.64 -17.97 1.46
N GLU A 142 11.03 -17.18 2.46
CA GLU A 142 10.39 -17.08 3.77
C GLU A 142 10.04 -15.64 4.15
N ALA A 143 9.01 -15.48 4.98
CA ALA A 143 8.64 -14.21 5.62
C ALA A 143 8.42 -14.39 7.13
N GLU A 144 8.90 -13.41 7.92
CA GLU A 144 8.56 -13.33 9.35
C GLU A 144 7.05 -13.12 9.54
N ALA A 145 6.44 -13.81 10.51
CA ALA A 145 4.98 -13.77 10.74
C ALA A 145 4.42 -12.33 10.88
N ILE A 146 5.12 -11.43 11.58
CA ILE A 146 4.69 -10.04 11.74
C ILE A 146 4.66 -9.29 10.40
N THR A 147 5.65 -9.56 9.54
CA THR A 147 5.69 -9.00 8.17
C THR A 147 4.51 -9.50 7.36
N THR A 148 4.16 -10.78 7.51
CA THR A 148 3.02 -11.37 6.84
C THR A 148 1.68 -10.76 7.30
N HIS A 149 1.51 -10.51 8.61
CA HIS A 149 0.33 -9.82 9.13
C HIS A 149 0.22 -8.37 8.64
N TYR A 150 1.34 -7.66 8.51
CA TYR A 150 1.39 -6.33 7.89
C TYR A 150 0.86 -6.37 6.45
N ILE A 151 1.42 -7.26 5.62
CA ILE A 151 1.04 -7.38 4.19
C ILE A 151 -0.42 -7.84 4.06
N PHE A 152 -0.88 -8.73 4.95
CA PHE A 152 -2.28 -9.15 4.99
C PHE A 152 -3.21 -7.97 5.30
N ALA A 153 -2.94 -7.20 6.35
CA ALA A 153 -3.75 -6.02 6.69
C ALA A 153 -3.77 -4.99 5.55
N LEU A 154 -2.63 -4.84 4.87
CA LEU A 154 -2.51 -3.98 3.70
C LEU A 154 -3.29 -4.51 2.49
N GLY A 155 -3.32 -5.81 2.24
CA GLY A 155 -4.20 -6.38 1.21
C GLY A 155 -5.68 -6.26 1.59
N ALA A 156 -6.00 -6.54 2.86
CA ALA A 156 -7.37 -6.59 3.37
C ALA A 156 -8.07 -5.24 3.25
N TYR A 157 -7.36 -4.12 3.51
CA TYR A 157 -7.95 -2.81 3.30
C TYR A 157 -8.45 -2.64 1.85
N ARG A 158 -7.67 -3.10 0.87
CA ARG A 158 -8.03 -2.94 -0.54
C ARG A 158 -9.18 -3.86 -0.94
N ALA A 159 -9.18 -5.09 -0.43
CA ALA A 159 -10.30 -6.00 -0.62
C ALA A 159 -11.61 -5.45 -0.04
N LEU A 160 -11.55 -4.76 1.12
CA LEU A 160 -12.72 -4.10 1.73
C LEU A 160 -13.22 -2.88 0.93
N TYR A 161 -12.40 -2.31 0.05
CA TYR A 161 -12.84 -1.23 -0.84
C TYR A 161 -13.71 -1.74 -2.00
N ILE A 162 -13.63 -3.02 -2.38
CA ILE A 162 -14.49 -3.63 -3.41
C ILE A 162 -15.98 -3.56 -3.04
N PRO A 163 -16.43 -4.07 -1.87
CA PRO A 163 -17.83 -3.94 -1.47
C PRO A 163 -18.24 -2.49 -1.23
N ASN A 164 -17.31 -1.60 -0.86
CA ASN A 164 -17.57 -0.15 -0.81
C ASN A 164 -17.94 0.43 -2.18
N TRP A 165 -17.24 0.05 -3.26
CA TRP A 165 -17.61 0.51 -4.62
C TRP A 165 -18.98 -0.03 -5.04
N LEU A 166 -19.27 -1.30 -4.76
CA LEU A 166 -20.59 -1.89 -5.02
C LEU A 166 -21.69 -1.16 -4.26
N TYR A 167 -21.48 -0.86 -2.97
CA TYR A 167 -22.41 -0.09 -2.16
C TYR A 167 -22.66 1.30 -2.76
N ARG A 168 -21.60 2.02 -3.16
CA ARG A 168 -21.73 3.36 -3.77
C ARG A 168 -22.49 3.32 -5.09
N TYR A 169 -22.27 2.29 -5.90
CA TYR A 169 -23.02 2.09 -7.13
C TYR A 169 -24.52 1.88 -6.85
N ILE A 170 -24.86 0.98 -5.92
CA ILE A 170 -26.27 0.66 -5.61
C ILE A 170 -26.97 1.83 -4.92
N ALA A 171 -26.33 2.46 -3.94
CA ALA A 171 -26.96 3.48 -3.09
C ALA A 171 -26.98 4.88 -3.70
N HIS A 172 -25.97 5.22 -4.51
CA HIS A 172 -25.76 6.58 -5.00
C HIS A 172 -25.56 6.68 -6.52
N ASN A 173 -25.57 5.56 -7.25
CA ASN A 173 -25.29 5.49 -8.68
C ASN A 173 -23.94 6.13 -9.07
N GLU A 174 -22.97 6.10 -8.15
CA GLU A 174 -21.63 6.64 -8.34
C GLU A 174 -20.67 5.56 -8.83
N ILE A 175 -20.00 5.80 -9.95
CA ILE A 175 -18.97 4.91 -10.51
C ILE A 175 -17.69 5.72 -10.72
N ASP A 176 -16.58 5.18 -10.24
CA ASP A 176 -15.23 5.71 -10.48
C ASP A 176 -14.38 4.61 -11.15
N PRO A 177 -14.36 4.55 -12.49
CA PRO A 177 -13.68 3.48 -13.22
C PRO A 177 -12.18 3.40 -12.92
N ILE A 178 -11.51 4.54 -12.73
CA ILE A 178 -10.07 4.60 -12.44
C ILE A 178 -9.79 3.92 -11.10
N SER A 179 -10.52 4.29 -10.05
CA SER A 179 -10.36 3.68 -8.72
C SER A 179 -10.73 2.20 -8.70
N ILE A 180 -11.81 1.80 -9.38
CA ILE A 180 -12.26 0.41 -9.43
C ILE A 180 -11.22 -0.46 -10.16
N LEU A 181 -10.81 -0.09 -11.37
CA LEU A 181 -9.88 -0.88 -12.17
C LEU A 181 -8.52 -1.02 -11.46
N SER A 182 -7.97 0.09 -10.97
CA SER A 182 -6.69 0.09 -10.25
C SER A 182 -6.78 -0.72 -8.96
N GLY A 183 -7.90 -0.63 -8.25
CA GLY A 183 -8.12 -1.38 -7.04
C GLY A 183 -8.34 -2.88 -7.26
N LEU A 184 -8.94 -3.28 -8.38
CA LEU A 184 -9.01 -4.68 -8.81
C LEU A 184 -7.62 -5.22 -9.16
N VAL A 185 -6.81 -4.47 -9.91
CA VAL A 185 -5.40 -4.83 -10.19
C VAL A 185 -4.65 -5.02 -8.88
N GLN A 186 -4.77 -4.04 -7.97
CA GLN A 186 -4.10 -4.11 -6.68
C GLN A 186 -4.51 -5.34 -5.87
N THR A 187 -5.82 -5.62 -5.76
CA THR A 187 -6.32 -6.79 -5.04
C THR A 187 -5.85 -8.09 -5.70
N GLY A 188 -5.82 -8.13 -7.03
CA GLY A 188 -5.32 -9.25 -7.83
C GLY A 188 -3.88 -9.62 -7.48
N LEU A 189 -3.00 -8.62 -7.30
CA LEU A 189 -1.61 -8.84 -6.89
C LEU A 189 -1.45 -9.48 -5.50
N TYR A 190 -2.44 -9.33 -4.61
CA TYR A 190 -2.44 -9.96 -3.29
C TYR A 190 -3.01 -11.38 -3.26
N LEU A 191 -3.65 -11.87 -4.33
CA LEU A 191 -4.41 -13.14 -4.30
C LEU A 191 -3.54 -14.34 -3.91
N ASP A 192 -2.36 -14.47 -4.52
CA ASP A 192 -1.42 -15.56 -4.23
C ASP A 192 -0.92 -15.48 -2.78
N PHE A 193 -0.58 -14.26 -2.33
CA PHE A 193 -0.20 -14.02 -0.95
C PHE A 193 -1.32 -14.40 0.04
N PHE A 194 -2.57 -14.04 -0.24
CA PHE A 194 -3.71 -14.41 0.61
C PHE A 194 -3.90 -15.92 0.66
N TYR A 195 -3.79 -16.61 -0.47
CA TYR A 195 -3.88 -18.06 -0.53
C TYR A 195 -2.87 -18.71 0.42
N VAL A 196 -1.60 -18.31 0.35
CA VAL A 196 -0.54 -18.84 1.24
C VAL A 196 -0.79 -18.45 2.70
N TYR A 197 -1.24 -17.22 2.97
CA TYR A 197 -1.56 -16.75 4.31
C TYR A 197 -2.64 -17.59 5.01
N PHE A 198 -3.76 -17.84 4.33
CA PHE A 198 -4.87 -18.62 4.88
C PHE A 198 -4.55 -20.10 5.02
N THR A 199 -3.77 -20.66 4.09
CA THR A 199 -3.48 -22.09 4.07
C THR A 199 -2.37 -22.50 5.04
N LYS A 200 -1.37 -21.65 5.27
CA LYS A 200 -0.21 -21.91 6.14
C LYS A 200 -0.20 -21.06 7.41
N VAL A 201 -0.17 -19.74 7.26
CA VAL A 201 0.14 -18.82 8.36
C VAL A 201 -0.96 -18.78 9.42
N MET A 202 -2.24 -18.82 9.03
CA MET A 202 -3.32 -18.92 10.00
C MET A 202 -3.33 -20.25 10.79
N LYS A 203 -2.68 -21.30 10.27
CA LYS A 203 -2.54 -22.59 10.97
C LYS A 203 -1.29 -22.63 11.87
N GLY A 204 -0.55 -21.53 11.96
CA GLY A 204 0.69 -21.44 12.73
C GLY A 204 1.92 -21.94 11.99
N GLU A 205 1.80 -22.30 10.71
CA GLU A 205 2.95 -22.67 9.87
C GLU A 205 3.69 -21.42 9.38
N LYS A 206 4.97 -21.58 9.02
CA LYS A 206 5.75 -20.49 8.44
C LYS A 206 5.23 -20.10 7.07
N PHE A 207 5.35 -18.82 6.72
CA PHE A 207 5.12 -18.38 5.35
C PHE A 207 6.29 -18.88 4.49
N GLU A 208 6.01 -19.86 3.65
CA GLU A 208 6.96 -20.45 2.71
C GLU A 208 6.26 -20.58 1.36
N LEU A 209 6.87 -20.03 0.31
CA LEU A 209 6.35 -20.19 -1.05
C LEU A 209 6.69 -21.60 -1.57
N PRO A 210 5.79 -22.25 -2.33
CA PRO A 210 6.11 -23.52 -2.97
C PRO A 210 7.33 -23.35 -3.90
N ALA A 211 8.26 -24.30 -3.82
CA ALA A 211 9.50 -24.32 -4.61
C ALA A 211 9.25 -24.44 -6.11
#